data_AF-A0A6P0EX61-F1
#
_entry.id   AF-A0A6P0EX61-F1
#
_cell.length_a   1.000
_cell.length_b   1.000
_cell.length_c   1.000
_cell.angle_alpha   90.00
_cell.angle_beta   90.00
_cell.angle_gamma   90.00
#
_symmetry.space_group_name_H-M   'P 1'
#
loop_
_entity.id
_entity.type
_entity.pdbx_description
1 polymer ?
#
loop_
_entity_poly.entity_id
_entity_poly.type
_entity_poly.pdbx_seq_one_letter_code
_entity_poly.pdbx_strand_id
1 'polypeptide(L)' 'MVVVDFIDAHRDECGVEPICQALQIAPSAYYAHRTRTPWARSVTDAANTSVIEAVHAEN' A
#
# COMPACT_ATOMS: atom_id res chain seq x y z
N MET A 1 -2.33 1.05 0.05
CA MET A 1 -1.26 2.04 -0.28
C MET A 1 -1.89 2.96 -1.29
N VAL A 2 -1.95 4.27 -1.01
CA VAL A 2 -2.75 5.24 -1.79
C VAL A 2 -2.54 5.14 -3.31
N VAL A 3 -1.32 4.81 -3.76
CA VAL A 3 -0.99 4.61 -5.17
C VAL A 3 -1.70 3.38 -5.79
N VAL A 4 -1.75 2.24 -5.09
CA VAL A 4 -2.44 1.03 -5.60
C VAL A 4 -3.94 1.25 -5.64
N ASP A 5 -4.49 1.88 -4.60
CA ASP A 5 -5.91 2.21 -4.50
C ASP A 5 -6.35 3.15 -5.64
N PHE A 6 -5.51 4.14 -5.98
CA PHE A 6 -5.73 5.01 -7.13
C PHE A 6 -5.71 4.26 -8.47
N ILE A 7 -4.73 3.36 -8.67
CA ILE A 7 -4.64 2.57 -9.91
C ILE A 7 -5.83 1.61 -10.03
N ASP A 8 -6.23 0.97 -8.93
CA ASP A 8 -7.38 0.07 -8.92
C ASP A 8 -8.70 0.79 -9.22
N ALA A 9 -8.84 2.05 -8.82
CA ALA A 9 -10.03 2.85 -9.13
C ALA A 9 -10.13 3.24 -10.63
N HIS A 10 -9.01 3.36 -11.35
CA HIS A 10 -9.00 3.88 -12.72
C HIS A 10 -8.57 2.84 -13.79
N ARG A 11 -8.20 1.62 -13.38
CA ARG A 11 -7.71 0.57 -14.29
C ARG A 11 -8.73 0.12 -15.33
N ASP A 12 -10.02 0.21 -15.04
CA ASP A 12 -11.07 -0.23 -15.96
C ASP A 12 -11.31 0.79 -17.09
N GLU A 13 -11.05 2.07 -16.84
CA GLU A 13 -11.22 3.16 -17.82
C GLU A 13 -9.94 3.45 -18.60
N CYS A 14 -8.79 3.47 -17.94
CA CYS A 14 -7.51 3.84 -18.56
C CYS A 14 -6.59 2.64 -18.82
N GLY A 15 -6.73 1.53 -18.09
CA GLY A 15 -5.76 0.45 -18.06
C GLY A 15 -4.61 0.71 -17.09
N VAL A 16 -3.99 -0.37 -16.57
CA VAL A 16 -2.95 -0.29 -15.54
C VAL A 16 -1.64 0.33 -16.06
N GLU A 17 -1.21 -0.07 -17.26
CA GLU A 17 0.07 0.33 -17.85
C GLU A 17 0.22 1.85 -18.10
N PRO A 18 -0.77 2.54 -18.70
CA PRO A 18 -0.69 3.99 -18.88
C PRO A 18 -0.73 4.77 -17.57
N ILE A 19 -1.47 4.30 -16.56
CA ILE A 19 -1.45 4.92 -15.22
C ILE A 19 -0.07 4.73 -14.56
N CYS A 20 0.50 3.52 -14.66
CA CYS A 20 1.85 3.24 -14.13
C CYS A 20 2.90 4.16 -14.78
N GLN A 21 2.81 4.38 -16.09
CA GLN A 21 3.64 5.35 -16.82
C GLN A 21 3.46 6.77 -16.28
N ALA A 22 2.22 7.26 -16.12
CA ALA A 22 1.97 8.62 -15.62
C ALA A 22 2.50 8.83 -14.19
N LEU A 23 2.38 7.82 -13.33
CA LEU A 23 2.86 7.86 -11.95
C LEU A 23 4.36 7.53 -11.80
N GLN A 24 5.04 7.21 -12.91
CA GLN A 24 6.45 6.81 -12.94
C GLN A 24 6.74 5.60 -12.02
N ILE A 25 5.81 4.64 -11.99
CA ILE A 25 5.99 3.37 -11.27
C ILE A 25 6.11 2.20 -12.25
N ALA A 26 6.81 1.15 -11.84
CA ALA A 26 6.87 -0.08 -12.62
C ALA A 26 5.54 -0.87 -12.48
N PRO A 27 4.95 -1.39 -13.58
CA PRO A 27 3.77 -2.26 -13.49
C PRO A 27 4.00 -3.51 -12.62
N SER A 28 5.23 -4.03 -12.61
CA SER A 28 5.63 -5.13 -11.73
C SER A 28 5.52 -4.77 -10.25
N ALA A 29 5.79 -3.52 -9.87
CA ALA A 29 5.63 -3.05 -8.49
C ALA A 29 4.15 -3.00 -8.10
N TYR A 30 3.26 -2.57 -9.00
CA TYR A 30 1.81 -2.59 -8.77
C TYR A 30 1.31 -4.03 -8.53
N TYR A 31 1.62 -4.97 -9.44
CA TYR A 31 1.19 -6.36 -9.29
C TYR A 31 1.81 -7.05 -8.07
N ALA A 32 3.08 -6.77 -7.77
CA ALA A 32 3.72 -7.24 -6.54
C ALA A 32 2.98 -6.72 -5.31
N HIS A 33 2.62 -5.43 -5.29
CA HIS A 33 1.92 -4.85 -4.15
C HIS A 33 0.48 -5.36 -3.99
N ARG A 34 -0.20 -5.70 -5.09
CA ARG A 34 -1.55 -6.30 -5.09
C ARG A 34 -1.56 -7.75 -4.62
N THR A 35 -0.51 -8.51 -4.91
CA THR A 35 -0.42 -9.95 -4.58
C THR A 35 0.29 -10.24 -3.27
N ARG A 36 1.04 -9.27 -2.75
CA ARG A 36 1.83 -9.44 -1.53
C ARG A 36 0.93 -9.52 -0.31
N THR A 37 0.88 -10.70 0.31
CA THR A 37 0.42 -10.86 1.68
C THR A 37 1.26 -9.97 2.60
N PRO A 38 0.66 -9.29 3.61
CA PRO A 38 1.42 -8.53 4.59
C PRO A 38 2.56 -9.39 5.14
N TRP A 39 3.78 -8.87 5.11
CA TRP A 39 4.90 -9.60 5.69
C TRP A 39 4.68 -9.73 7.20
N ALA A 40 5.11 -10.85 7.80
CA ALA A 40 4.91 -11.11 9.23
C ALA A 40 5.34 -9.94 10.12
N ARG A 41 6.41 -9.21 9.75
CA ARG A 41 6.84 -8.03 10.51
C ARG A 41 5.95 -6.81 10.33
N SER A 42 5.30 -6.62 9.17
CA SER A 42 4.31 -5.55 8.99
C SER A 42 3.10 -5.72 9.90
N VAL A 43 2.74 -6.97 10.23
CA VAL A 43 1.67 -7.26 11.19
C VAL A 43 2.11 -6.91 12.62
N THR A 44 3.33 -7.30 13.00
CA THR A 44 3.88 -6.96 14.33
C THR A 44 4.11 -5.46 14.50
N ASP A 45 4.60 -4.77 13.48
CA ASP A 45 4.83 -3.33 13.50
C ASP A 45 3.53 -2.56 13.73
N ALA A 46 2.47 -2.89 12.97
CA ALA A 46 1.16 -2.29 13.16
C ALA A 46 0.61 -2.52 14.59
N ALA A 47 0.79 -3.71 15.14
CA ALA A 47 0.41 -4.01 16.52
C ALA A 47 1.22 -3.19 17.53
N ASN A 48 2.53 -3.03 17.30
CA ASN A 48 3.40 -2.25 18.15
C ASN A 48 3.09 -0.75 18.08
N THR A 49 2.73 -0.22 16.90
CA THR A 49 2.33 1.18 16.74
C THR A 49 1.17 1.54 17.66
N SER A 50 0.12 0.70 17.72
CA SER A 50 -1.03 0.94 18.60
C SER A 50 -0.64 0.93 20.09
N VAL A 51 0.32 0.09 20.49
CA VAL A 51 0.83 0.07 21.87
C VAL A 51 1.59 1.36 22.18
N ILE A 52 2.42 1.84 21.26
CA ILE A 52 3.19 3.08 21.43
C ILE A 52 2.24 4.28 21.58
N GLU A 53 1.21 4.36 20.74
CA GLU A 53 0.21 5.44 20.80
C GLU A 53 -0.53 5.47 22.13
N ALA A 54 -0.93 4.30 22.66
CA ALA A 54 -1.61 4.20 23.96
C ALA A 54 -0.73 4.72 25.10
N VAL A 55 0.53 4.24 25.19
CA VAL A 55 1.47 4.67 26.23
C VAL A 55 1.78 6.16 26.13
N HIS A 56 1.86 6.70 24.91
CA HIS A 56 2.08 8.14 24.72
C HIS A 56 0.91 8.99 25.19
N ALA A 57 -0.34 8.53 25.02
CA ALA A 57 -1.52 9.25 25.49
C ALA A 57 -1.65 9.28 27.02
N GLU A 58 -1.01 8.34 27.71
CA GLU A 58 -1.04 8.20 29.18
C GLU A 58 0.11 8.94 29.91
N ASN A 59 1.06 9.56 29.21
CA ASN A 59 2.16 10.36 29.77
C ASN A 59 1.93 11.87 29.60
#